data_AF-A0A383A8B2-F1
#
_entry.id   AF-A0A383A8B2-F1
#
_cell.length_a   1.000
_cell.length_b   1.000
_cell.length_c   1.000
_cell.angle_alpha   90.00
_cell.angle_beta   90.00
_cell.angle_gamma   90.00
#
_symmetry.space_group_name_H-M   'P 1'
#
loop_
_entity.id
_entity.type
_entity.pdbx_description
1 polymer ?
#
loop_
_entity_poly.entity_id
_entity_poly.type
_entity_poly.pdbx_seq_one_letter_code
_entity_poly.pdbx_strand_id
1 'polypeptide(L)'
;MEKKIKRNEVLFGRRIKQLKHIIADDSYIPKGSTDSYHEFIFSMWQALVTGRKITPKMESAITKIVKAYTKTLNSEYKKNKLDYIENTTAKLNMIKRRLDECNYTTGYKNEKLYFLESIEKQVYSRGSLSVKQRKALNKMYLQFENRLKKSENN
;
A
#
# COMPACT_ATOMS: atom_id res chain seq x y z
N MET A 1 -17.16 4.68 35.20
CA MET A 1 -16.78 4.19 33.85
C MET A 1 -17.94 4.34 32.86
N GLU A 2 -19.13 3.89 33.23
CA GLU A 2 -20.36 3.97 32.41
C GLU A 2 -20.70 5.36 31.86
N LYS A 3 -20.55 6.44 32.66
CA LYS A 3 -20.81 7.82 32.18
C LYS A 3 -19.94 8.20 30.96
N LYS A 4 -18.68 7.72 30.91
CA LYS A 4 -17.77 7.99 29.79
C LYS A 4 -18.09 7.13 28.56
N ILE A 5 -18.51 5.88 28.77
CA ILE A 5 -18.98 4.98 27.71
C ILE A 5 -20.22 5.59 27.04
N LYS A 6 -21.25 5.94 27.82
CA LYS A 6 -22.48 6.60 27.32
C LYS A 6 -22.16 7.89 26.56
N ARG A 7 -21.23 8.72 27.06
CA ARG A 7 -20.78 9.92 26.34
C ARG A 7 -20.16 9.59 24.98
N ASN A 8 -19.30 8.59 24.90
CA ASN A 8 -18.70 8.17 23.63
C ASN A 8 -19.72 7.57 22.68
N GLU A 9 -20.71 6.82 23.16
CA GLU A 9 -21.81 6.31 22.34
C GLU A 9 -22.63 7.43 21.70
N VAL A 10 -22.93 8.49 22.47
CA VAL A 10 -23.64 9.67 21.95
C VAL A 10 -22.80 10.42 20.91
N LEU A 11 -21.52 10.69 21.20
CA LEU A 11 -20.67 11.50 20.33
C LEU A 11 -20.15 10.73 19.09
N PHE A 12 -19.83 9.44 19.24
CA PHE A 12 -19.12 8.64 18.25
C PHE A 12 -19.85 7.35 17.87
N GLY A 13 -21.12 7.19 18.22
CA GLY A 13 -21.89 5.96 17.95
C GLY A 13 -21.85 5.50 16.50
N ARG A 14 -21.87 6.43 15.53
CA ARG A 14 -21.68 6.12 14.11
C ARG A 14 -20.32 5.48 13.84
N ARG A 15 -19.24 6.04 14.39
CA ARG A 15 -17.88 5.52 14.22
C ARG A 15 -17.70 4.15 14.89
N ILE A 16 -18.31 3.94 16.06
CA ILE A 16 -18.32 2.63 16.74
C ILE A 16 -18.92 1.56 15.83
N LYS A 17 -20.10 1.82 15.25
CA LYS A 17 -20.76 0.89 14.30
C LYS A 17 -19.90 0.63 13.07
N GLN A 18 -19.31 1.68 12.48
CA GLN A 18 -18.43 1.55 11.31
C GLN A 18 -17.19 0.72 11.61
N LEU A 19 -16.46 1.00 12.70
CA LEU A 19 -15.28 0.22 13.06
C LEU A 19 -15.63 -1.22 13.44
N LYS A 20 -16.76 -1.46 14.13
CA LYS A 20 -17.24 -2.82 14.41
C LYS A 20 -17.46 -3.62 13.12
N HIS A 21 -18.06 -3.00 12.11
CA HIS A 21 -18.24 -3.62 10.80
C HIS A 21 -16.91 -3.92 10.11
N ILE A 22 -15.96 -2.98 10.13
CA ILE A 22 -14.61 -3.15 9.55
C ILE A 22 -13.84 -4.29 10.21
N ILE A 23 -13.90 -4.39 11.55
CA ILE A 23 -13.22 -5.44 12.32
C ILE A 23 -13.80 -6.83 12.04
N ALA A 24 -15.08 -6.90 11.70
CA ALA A 24 -15.77 -8.15 11.39
C ALA A 24 -15.69 -8.57 9.91
N ASP A 25 -15.11 -7.74 9.04
CA ASP A 25 -14.95 -8.05 7.62
C ASP A 25 -13.67 -8.86 7.39
N ASP A 26 -13.81 -10.18 7.34
CA ASP A 26 -12.71 -11.13 7.07
C ASP A 26 -12.00 -10.86 5.73
N SER A 27 -12.66 -10.23 4.76
CA SER A 27 -12.05 -9.88 3.47
C SER A 27 -11.10 -8.68 3.56
N TYR A 28 -11.27 -7.86 4.59
CA TYR A 28 -10.44 -6.68 4.86
C TYR A 28 -9.42 -6.95 5.98
N ILE A 29 -9.85 -7.58 7.07
CA ILE A 29 -9.00 -8.00 8.18
C ILE A 29 -9.11 -9.53 8.31
N PRO A 30 -8.17 -10.29 7.74
CA PRO A 30 -8.19 -11.75 7.83
C PRO A 30 -8.15 -12.24 9.28
N LYS A 31 -8.83 -13.36 9.55
CA LYS A 31 -8.77 -14.03 10.86
C LYS A 31 -7.32 -14.40 11.21
N GLY A 32 -6.92 -14.06 12.43
CA GLY A 32 -5.54 -14.28 12.90
C GLY A 32 -4.50 -13.36 12.27
N SER A 33 -4.92 -12.26 11.62
CA SER A 33 -3.97 -11.29 11.07
C SER A 33 -3.06 -10.70 12.15
N THR A 34 -1.75 -10.78 11.92
CA THR A 34 -0.70 -10.17 12.75
C THR A 34 -0.26 -8.82 12.21
N ASP A 35 -1.08 -8.18 11.35
CA ASP A 35 -0.76 -6.86 10.80
C ASP A 35 -0.99 -5.79 11.87
N SER A 36 0.08 -5.06 12.21
CA SER A 36 0.05 -3.98 13.21
C SER A 36 -1.02 -2.90 12.93
N TYR A 37 -1.39 -2.68 11.67
CA TYR A 37 -2.47 -1.76 11.30
C TYR A 37 -3.84 -2.31 11.70
N HIS A 38 -4.06 -3.62 11.57
CA HIS A 38 -5.30 -4.26 11.99
C HIS A 38 -5.46 -4.22 13.51
N GLU A 39 -4.38 -4.47 14.25
CA GLU A 39 -4.34 -4.28 15.70
C GLU A 39 -4.63 -2.81 16.08
N PHE A 40 -4.06 -1.86 15.33
CA PHE A 40 -4.35 -0.45 15.53
C PHE A 40 -5.84 -0.11 15.33
N ILE A 41 -6.50 -0.65 14.30
CA ILE A 41 -7.95 -0.47 14.08
C ILE A 41 -8.74 -0.99 15.29
N PHE A 42 -8.40 -2.19 15.77
CA PHE A 42 -9.03 -2.77 16.95
C PHE A 42 -8.84 -1.89 18.18
N SER A 43 -7.63 -1.38 18.41
CA SER A 43 -7.34 -0.48 19.54
C SER A 43 -8.16 0.83 19.48
N MET A 44 -8.42 1.36 18.28
CA MET A 44 -9.24 2.56 18.09
C MET A 44 -10.71 2.30 18.37
N TRP A 45 -11.22 1.13 17.97
CA TRP A 45 -12.57 0.70 18.35
C TRP A 45 -12.70 0.49 19.87
N GLN A 46 -11.73 -0.21 20.47
CA GLN A 46 -11.70 -0.47 21.91
C GLN A 46 -11.69 0.84 22.72
N ALA A 47 -10.91 1.84 22.28
CA ALA A 47 -10.90 3.16 22.91
C ALA A 47 -12.28 3.83 22.94
N LEU A 48 -13.07 3.68 21.88
CA LEU A 48 -14.42 4.25 21.82
C LEU A 48 -15.36 3.53 22.80
N VAL A 49 -15.39 2.20 22.78
CA VAL A 49 -16.35 1.40 23.59
C VAL A 49 -16.00 1.32 25.06
N THR A 50 -14.72 1.47 25.44
CA THR A 50 -14.29 1.48 26.85
C THR A 50 -14.43 2.84 27.53
N GLY A 51 -14.89 3.88 26.81
CA GLY A 51 -15.07 5.22 27.37
C GLY A 51 -13.77 6.01 27.56
N ARG A 52 -12.70 5.69 26.81
CA ARG A 52 -11.47 6.50 26.79
C ARG A 52 -11.78 7.89 26.22
N LYS A 53 -11.15 8.94 26.78
CA LYS A 53 -11.22 10.29 26.19
C LYS A 53 -10.57 10.26 24.80
N ILE A 54 -11.36 10.53 23.78
CA ILE A 54 -10.89 10.57 22.39
C ILE A 54 -10.23 11.92 22.12
N THR A 55 -9.00 11.88 21.64
CA THR A 55 -8.26 13.09 21.23
C THR A 55 -8.57 13.43 19.77
N PRO A 56 -8.38 14.69 19.33
CA PRO A 56 -8.55 15.06 17.93
C PRO A 56 -7.70 14.20 16.96
N LYS A 57 -6.50 13.78 17.39
CA LYS A 57 -5.63 12.90 16.61
C LYS A 57 -6.22 11.50 16.44
N MET A 58 -6.84 10.95 17.50
CA MET A 58 -7.54 9.66 17.44
C MET A 58 -8.77 9.75 16.54
N GLU A 59 -9.56 10.81 16.66
CA GLU A 59 -10.74 11.02 15.81
C GLU A 59 -10.37 11.15 14.32
N SER A 60 -9.29 11.88 14.04
CA SER A 60 -8.72 11.97 12.69
C SER A 60 -8.27 10.60 12.17
N ALA A 61 -7.61 9.79 13.01
CA ALA A 61 -7.19 8.43 12.66
C ALA A 61 -8.39 7.52 12.36
N ILE A 62 -9.41 7.53 13.22
CA ILE A 62 -10.67 6.79 13.03
C ILE A 62 -11.33 7.18 11.70
N THR A 63 -11.38 8.48 11.41
CA THR A 63 -11.92 8.98 10.14
C THR A 63 -11.10 8.47 8.95
N LYS A 64 -9.77 8.42 9.05
CA LYS A 64 -8.90 7.87 8.00
C LYS A 64 -9.10 6.37 7.80
N ILE A 65 -9.25 5.60 8.88
CA ILE A 65 -9.56 4.15 8.82
C ILE A 65 -10.84 3.94 8.02
N VAL A 66 -11.93 4.62 8.40
CA VAL A 66 -13.21 4.49 7.69
C VAL A 66 -13.07 4.90 6.23
N LYS A 67 -12.37 6.00 5.93
CA LYS A 67 -12.12 6.42 4.54
C LYS A 67 -11.34 5.37 3.75
N ALA A 68 -10.30 4.78 4.33
CA ALA A 68 -9.50 3.75 3.69
C ALA A 68 -10.34 2.51 3.36
N TYR A 69 -11.13 2.02 4.31
CA TYR A 69 -12.07 0.91 4.10
C TYR A 69 -13.13 1.24 3.03
N THR A 70 -13.75 2.42 3.07
CA THR A 70 -14.76 2.76 2.04
C THR A 70 -14.18 2.80 0.63
N LYS A 71 -12.89 3.15 0.46
CA LYS A 71 -12.23 3.07 -0.84
C LYS A 71 -12.11 1.64 -1.33
N THR A 72 -11.87 0.68 -0.44
CA THR A 72 -11.81 -0.74 -0.83
C THR A 72 -13.16 -1.32 -1.20
N LEU A 73 -14.27 -0.64 -0.94
CA LEU A 73 -15.60 -1.07 -1.42
C LEU A 73 -15.92 -0.54 -2.82
N ASN A 74 -15.24 0.51 -3.28
CA ASN A 74 -15.48 1.10 -4.60
C ASN A 74 -14.87 0.21 -5.71
N SER A 75 -15.73 -0.27 -6.63
CA SER A 75 -15.34 -1.15 -7.75
C SER A 75 -14.39 -0.48 -8.74
N GLU A 76 -14.61 0.79 -9.07
CA GLU A 76 -13.75 1.57 -9.95
C GLU A 76 -12.35 1.73 -9.35
N TYR A 77 -12.27 1.98 -8.04
CA TYR A 77 -10.98 2.04 -7.34
C TYR A 77 -10.22 0.71 -7.40
N LYS A 78 -10.92 -0.42 -7.20
CA LYS A 78 -10.31 -1.76 -7.34
C LYS A 78 -9.77 -1.98 -8.75
N LYS A 79 -10.58 -1.68 -9.76
CA LYS A 79 -10.21 -1.82 -11.17
C LYS A 79 -8.98 -0.97 -11.50
N ASN A 80 -9.01 0.32 -11.19
CA ASN A 80 -7.89 1.23 -11.43
C ASN A 80 -6.61 0.78 -10.72
N LYS A 81 -6.72 0.18 -9.52
CA LYS A 81 -5.56 -0.38 -8.81
C LYS A 81 -4.99 -1.61 -9.53
N LEU A 82 -5.85 -2.52 -9.99
CA LEU A 82 -5.44 -3.70 -10.76
C LEU A 82 -4.78 -3.30 -12.09
N ASP A 83 -5.42 -2.42 -12.85
CA ASP A 83 -4.89 -1.88 -14.11
C ASP A 83 -3.51 -1.23 -13.88
N TYR A 84 -3.34 -0.49 -12.79
CA TYR A 84 -2.04 0.09 -12.43
C TYR A 84 -0.98 -0.98 -12.13
N ILE A 85 -1.34 -2.01 -11.35
CA ILE A 85 -0.44 -3.12 -11.01
C ILE A 85 0.03 -3.83 -12.28
N GLU A 86 -0.90 -4.25 -13.13
CA GLU A 86 -0.61 -4.97 -14.37
C GLU A 86 0.30 -4.15 -15.30
N ASN A 87 -0.06 -2.90 -15.56
CA ASN A 87 0.73 -2.00 -16.41
C ASN A 87 2.13 -1.73 -15.84
N THR A 88 2.24 -1.60 -14.51
CA THR A 88 3.53 -1.32 -13.87
C THR A 88 4.41 -2.57 -13.86
N THR A 89 3.85 -3.75 -13.58
CA THR A 89 4.57 -5.03 -13.65
C THR A 89 5.08 -5.30 -15.06
N ALA A 90 4.28 -5.04 -16.10
CA ALA A 90 4.72 -5.16 -17.49
C ALA A 90 5.94 -4.27 -17.78
N LYS A 91 5.93 -3.01 -17.31
CA LYS A 91 7.07 -2.09 -17.45
C LYS A 91 8.30 -2.53 -16.65
N LEU A 92 8.13 -3.07 -15.45
CA LEU A 92 9.24 -3.62 -14.67
C LEU A 92 9.89 -4.80 -15.39
N ASN A 93 9.08 -5.71 -15.95
CA ASN A 93 9.58 -6.83 -16.74
C ASN A 93 10.33 -6.38 -17.99
N MET A 94 9.87 -5.32 -18.65
CA MET A 94 10.62 -4.70 -19.76
C MET A 94 12.00 -4.21 -19.29
N ILE A 95 12.08 -3.50 -18.15
CA ILE A 95 13.36 -3.03 -17.61
C ILE A 95 14.28 -4.20 -17.24
N LYS A 96 13.74 -5.28 -16.65
CA LYS A 96 14.51 -6.50 -16.33
C LYS A 96 15.09 -7.15 -17.58
N ARG A 97 14.32 -7.24 -18.67
CA ARG A 97 14.80 -7.76 -19.97
C ARG A 97 15.93 -6.90 -20.53
N ARG A 98 15.77 -5.58 -20.55
CA ARG A 98 16.84 -4.65 -20.99
C ARG A 98 18.11 -4.78 -20.16
N LEU A 99 17.98 -4.97 -18.84
CA LEU A 99 19.12 -5.21 -17.96
C LEU A 99 19.87 -6.50 -18.34
N ASP A 100 19.13 -7.55 -18.68
CA ASP A 100 19.68 -8.84 -19.12
C ASP A 100 20.48 -8.70 -20.43
N GLU A 101 19.92 -7.98 -21.41
CA GLU A 101 20.54 -7.71 -22.72
C GLU A 101 21.82 -6.87 -22.62
N CYS A 102 21.97 -6.04 -21.58
CA CYS A 102 23.09 -5.11 -21.45
C CYS A 102 24.46 -5.75 -21.18
N ASN A 103 24.52 -7.07 -20.93
CA ASN A 103 25.75 -7.80 -20.60
C ASN A 103 26.61 -7.09 -19.54
N TYR A 104 25.96 -6.62 -18.47
CA TYR A 104 26.68 -6.09 -17.30
C TYR A 104 27.38 -7.20 -16.54
N THR A 105 28.36 -6.84 -15.70
CA THR A 105 28.95 -7.78 -14.75
C THR A 105 27.86 -8.35 -13.84
N THR A 106 28.02 -9.61 -13.44
CA THR A 106 27.04 -10.34 -12.61
C THR A 106 26.70 -9.57 -11.33
N GLY A 107 27.70 -8.96 -10.67
CA GLY A 107 27.48 -8.16 -9.46
C GLY A 107 26.55 -6.97 -9.70
N TYR A 108 26.80 -6.18 -10.75
CA TYR A 108 25.96 -5.03 -11.09
C TYR A 108 24.54 -5.46 -11.47
N LYS A 109 24.42 -6.53 -12.27
CA LYS A 109 23.13 -7.11 -12.66
C LYS A 109 22.30 -7.51 -11.44
N ASN A 110 22.90 -8.23 -10.49
CA ASN A 110 22.21 -8.69 -9.29
C ASN A 110 21.74 -7.51 -8.42
N GLU A 111 22.58 -6.49 -8.22
CA GLU A 111 22.19 -5.29 -7.46
C GLU A 111 20.96 -4.60 -8.07
N LYS A 112 20.93 -4.42 -9.40
CA LYS A 112 19.79 -3.79 -10.08
C LYS A 112 18.56 -4.68 -10.09
N LEU A 113 18.73 -6.00 -10.19
CA LEU A 113 17.62 -6.95 -10.11
C LEU A 113 16.97 -6.93 -8.72
N TYR A 114 17.77 -6.95 -7.64
CA TYR A 114 17.26 -6.83 -6.27
C TYR A 114 16.44 -5.55 -6.07
N PHE A 115 16.91 -4.42 -6.61
CA PHE A 115 16.14 -3.18 -6.57
C PHE A 115 14.81 -3.31 -7.33
N LEU A 116 14.81 -3.84 -8.56
CA LEU A 116 13.60 -4.02 -9.37
C LEU A 116 12.60 -4.96 -8.69
N GLU A 117 13.06 -6.05 -8.07
CA GLU A 117 12.23 -6.97 -7.30
C GLU A 117 11.65 -6.32 -6.03
N SER A 118 12.42 -5.48 -5.34
CA SER A 118 11.89 -4.70 -4.22
C SER A 118 10.78 -3.75 -4.66
N ILE A 119 10.91 -3.14 -5.85
CA ILE A 119 9.88 -2.27 -6.41
C ILE A 119 8.64 -3.09 -6.81
N GLU A 120 8.83 -4.25 -7.45
CA GLU A 120 7.75 -5.16 -7.82
C GLU A 120 6.93 -5.61 -6.60
N LYS A 121 7.59 -6.01 -5.51
CA LYS A 121 6.94 -6.34 -4.23
C LYS A 121 6.09 -5.17 -3.70
N GLN A 122 6.56 -3.94 -3.87
CA GLN A 122 5.79 -2.76 -3.50
C GLN A 122 4.57 -2.54 -4.41
N VAL A 123 4.71 -2.76 -5.72
CA VAL A 123 3.58 -2.66 -6.67
C VAL A 123 2.50 -3.67 -6.30
N TYR A 124 2.85 -4.93 -6.07
CA TYR A 124 1.88 -5.96 -5.68
C TYR A 124 1.17 -5.65 -4.36
N SER A 125 1.92 -5.21 -3.33
CA SER A 125 1.34 -4.93 -2.02
C SER A 125 0.51 -3.64 -2.00
N ARG A 126 1.04 -2.54 -2.55
CA ARG A 126 0.43 -1.20 -2.41
C ARG A 126 -0.35 -0.75 -3.64
N GLY A 127 -0.11 -1.32 -4.81
CA GLY A 127 -0.68 -0.86 -6.07
C GLY A 127 -0.30 0.58 -6.42
N SER A 128 0.90 1.03 -6.02
CA SER A 128 1.37 2.39 -6.29
C SER A 128 2.89 2.53 -6.13
N LEU A 129 3.46 3.49 -6.87
CA LEU A 129 4.84 3.92 -6.74
C LEU A 129 4.95 5.42 -6.44
N SER A 130 5.91 5.77 -5.58
CA SER A 130 6.27 7.16 -5.35
C SER A 130 6.84 7.82 -6.61
N VAL A 131 6.80 9.15 -6.67
CA VAL A 131 7.43 9.93 -7.75
C VAL A 131 8.91 9.59 -7.89
N LYS A 132 9.62 9.44 -6.76
CA LYS A 132 11.06 9.12 -6.74
C LYS A 132 11.33 7.75 -7.35
N GLN A 133 10.52 6.75 -7.00
CA GLN A 133 10.64 5.40 -7.56
C GLN A 133 10.41 5.40 -9.08
N ARG A 134 9.38 6.09 -9.56
CA ARG A 134 9.12 6.22 -11.00
C ARG A 134 10.28 6.90 -11.73
N LYS A 135 10.84 7.97 -11.17
CA LYS A 135 12.01 8.65 -11.73
C LYS A 135 13.24 7.72 -11.78
N ALA A 136 13.46 6.93 -10.73
CA ALA A 136 14.55 5.95 -10.69
C ALA A 136 14.41 4.88 -11.77
N LEU A 137 13.21 4.31 -11.94
CA LEU A 137 12.93 3.31 -12.98
C LEU A 137 13.15 3.88 -14.39
N ASN A 138 12.67 5.09 -14.67
CA ASN A 138 12.89 5.74 -15.96
C ASN A 138 14.38 5.99 -16.22
N LYS A 139 15.14 6.41 -15.20
CA LYS A 139 16.58 6.59 -15.32
C LYS A 139 17.30 5.27 -15.63
N MET A 140 16.91 4.17 -14.97
CA MET A 140 17.45 2.84 -15.26
C MET A 140 17.13 2.40 -16.69
N TYR A 141 15.88 2.56 -17.13
CA TYR A 141 15.49 2.26 -18.50
C TYR A 141 16.37 2.99 -19.52
N LEU A 142 16.49 4.32 -19.39
CA LEU A 142 17.31 5.14 -20.29
C LEU A 142 18.79 4.74 -20.25
N GLN A 143 19.32 4.40 -19.07
CA GLN A 143 20.69 3.92 -18.93
C GLN A 143 20.93 2.63 -19.71
N PHE A 144 20.01 1.66 -19.60
CA PHE A 144 20.11 0.37 -20.28
C PHE A 144 19.95 0.54 -21.78
N GLU A 145 18.97 1.33 -22.22
CA GLU A 145 18.78 1.62 -23.65
C GLU A 145 20.01 2.27 -24.28
N ASN A 146 20.61 3.26 -23.61
CA ASN A 146 21.80 3.93 -24.12
C ASN A 146 23.01 3.00 -24.19
N ARG A 147 23.09 1.98 -23.33
CA ARG A 147 24.15 0.97 -23.40
C ARG A 147 23.96 0.04 -24.58
N LEU A 148 22.74 -0.44 -24.81
CA LEU A 148 22.41 -1.30 -25.95
C LEU A 148 22.69 -0.61 -27.29
N LYS A 149 22.29 0.65 -27.43
CA LYS A 149 22.61 1.46 -28.63
C LYS A 149 24.11 1.59 -28.87
N LYS A 150 24.91 1.69 -27.81
CA LYS A 150 26.38 1.75 -27.93
C LYS A 150 26.99 0.42 -28.32
N SER A 151 26.42 -0.70 -27.90
CA SER A 151 26.87 -2.03 -28.32
C SER A 151 26.45 -2.39 -29.75
N GLU A 152 25.36 -1.81 -30.26
CA GLU A 152 24.91 -2.01 -31.66
C GLU A 152 25.74 -1.20 -32.68
N ASN A 153 26.31 -0.08 -32.26
CA ASN A 153 27.13 0.81 -33.10
C ASN A 153 28.63 0.50 -33.07
N ASN A 154 29.04 -0.55 -32.35
CA ASN A 154 30.41 -1.06 -32.26
C ASN A 154 30.50 -2.42 -32.96
#